data_AF-A0A180FVT2-F1
#
_entry.id   AF-A0A180FVT2-F1
#
_cell.length_a   1.000
_cell.length_b   1.000
_cell.length_c   1.000
_cell.angle_alpha   90.00
_cell.angle_beta   90.00
_cell.angle_gamma   90.00
#
_symmetry.space_group_name_H-M   'P 1'
#
loop_
_entity.id
_entity.type
_entity.pdbx_description
1 polymer ?
#
loop_
_entity_poly.entity_id
_entity_poly.type
_entity_poly.pdbx_seq_one_letter_code
_entity_poly.pdbx_strand_id
1 'polypeptide(L)'
;MAKRVGDELNVSDKIVSYQIRYDATVSSSTAIKFMTDGVLLRELANDLLLTRYSALIIDEAHERSLNTDILIGVVSRVVKLRQKLYEDGKKKTFSDPKTKPRPLRVIIMSATLRVQDFTENT
;
A
#
# COMPACT_ATOMS: atom_id res chain seq x y z
N MET A 1 2.49 15.89 4.10
CA MET A 1 3.15 15.16 3.00
C MET A 1 2.40 15.30 1.68
N ALA A 2 1.12 14.94 1.59
CA ALA A 2 0.35 15.03 0.32
C ALA A 2 0.49 16.37 -0.42
N LYS A 3 0.23 17.50 0.25
CA LYS A 3 0.38 18.84 -0.37
C LYS A 3 1.79 19.08 -0.92
N ARG A 4 2.81 18.83 -0.10
CA ARG A 4 4.22 19.02 -0.49
C ARG A 4 4.59 18.18 -1.71
N VAL A 5 4.16 16.92 -1.77
CA VAL A 5 4.40 16.05 -2.94
C VAL A 5 3.60 16.49 -4.17
N GLY A 6 2.38 17.00 -3.99
CA GLY A 6 1.61 17.61 -5.07
C GLY A 6 2.33 18.83 -5.66
N ASP A 7 2.84 19.70 -4.80
CA ASP A 7 3.60 20.90 -5.18
C ASP A 7 4.91 20.51 -5.90
N GLU A 8 5.68 19.56 -5.35
CA GLU A 8 6.94 19.07 -5.95
C GLU A 8 6.75 18.40 -7.31
N LEU A 9 5.64 17.68 -7.51
CA LEU A 9 5.30 17.04 -8.78
C LEU A 9 4.59 17.99 -9.77
N ASN A 10 4.25 19.21 -9.34
CA ASN A 10 3.47 20.18 -10.11
C ASN A 10 2.18 19.57 -10.69
N VAL A 11 1.43 18.85 -9.85
CA VAL A 11 0.17 18.18 -10.21
C VAL A 11 -0.99 18.69 -9.38
N SER A 12 -2.21 18.50 -9.87
CA SER A 12 -3.42 18.85 -9.12
C SER A 12 -3.54 18.05 -7.82
N ASP A 13 -4.09 18.68 -6.78
CA ASP A 13 -4.50 18.04 -5.51
C ASP A 13 -5.42 16.82 -5.68
N LYS A 14 -6.06 16.68 -6.85
CA LYS A 14 -6.87 15.52 -7.19
C LYS A 14 -6.05 14.28 -7.54
N ILE A 15 -4.78 14.44 -7.91
CA ILE A 15 -3.84 13.36 -8.24
C ILE A 15 -3.12 12.86 -6.99
N VAL A 16 -2.71 13.79 -6.11
CA VAL A 16 -2.05 13.51 -4.83
C VAL A 16 -2.98 13.89 -3.69
N SER A 17 -3.55 12.88 -3.03
CA SER A 17 -4.57 13.09 -2.00
C SER A 17 -4.19 12.44 -0.69
N TYR A 18 -4.92 12.73 0.38
CA TYR A 18 -4.76 12.08 1.67
C TYR A 18 -6.07 11.52 2.22
N GLN A 19 -5.96 10.56 3.12
CA GLN A 19 -7.07 10.05 3.91
C GLN A 19 -6.61 9.76 5.34
N ILE A 20 -7.22 10.46 6.27
CA ILE A 20 -7.09 10.23 7.72
C ILE A 20 -8.46 9.85 8.28
N ARG A 21 -8.55 9.60 9.59
CA ARG A 21 -9.75 9.02 10.23
C ARG A 21 -11.05 9.79 9.95
N TYR A 22 -11.00 11.12 9.92
CA TYR A 22 -12.17 11.99 9.82
C TYR A 22 -12.12 12.96 8.64
N ASP A 23 -11.12 12.83 7.77
CA ASP A 23 -10.91 13.76 6.67
C ASP A 23 -10.26 13.03 5.49
N ALA A 24 -10.73 13.36 4.27
CA ALA A 24 -10.31 12.70 3.05
C ALA A 24 -10.47 13.62 1.84
N THR A 25 -9.45 13.67 1.00
CA THR A 25 -9.45 14.39 -0.29
C THR A 25 -9.40 13.44 -1.49
N VAL A 26 -9.56 12.14 -1.25
CA VAL A 26 -9.44 11.07 -2.26
C VAL A 26 -10.58 11.16 -3.27
N SER A 27 -10.25 10.98 -4.55
CA SER A 27 -11.18 11.00 -5.68
C SER A 27 -10.85 9.87 -6.66
N SER A 28 -11.68 9.68 -7.69
CA SER A 28 -11.40 8.69 -8.76
C SER A 28 -10.13 8.98 -9.57
N SER A 29 -9.64 10.23 -9.56
CA SER A 29 -8.39 10.63 -10.21
C SER A 29 -7.16 10.50 -9.31
N THR A 30 -7.32 10.15 -8.04
CA THR A 30 -6.19 10.01 -7.11
C THR A 30 -5.27 8.87 -7.54
N ALA A 31 -4.01 9.20 -7.82
CA ALA A 31 -2.96 8.25 -8.17
C ALA A 31 -2.01 7.98 -6.98
N ILE A 32 -1.79 8.99 -6.14
CA ILE A 32 -0.97 8.89 -4.92
C ILE A 32 -1.84 9.23 -3.73
N LYS A 33 -1.91 8.32 -2.76
CA LYS A 33 -2.72 8.48 -1.57
C LYS A 33 -1.87 8.34 -0.32
N PHE A 34 -1.78 9.41 0.45
CA PHE A 34 -1.23 9.40 1.79
C PHE A 34 -2.30 8.95 2.78
N MET A 35 -1.97 8.06 3.71
CA MET A 35 -2.92 7.64 4.72
C MET A 35 -2.22 7.23 6.00
N THR A 36 -2.99 7.18 7.09
CA THR A 36 -2.51 6.60 8.35
C THR A 36 -2.68 5.08 8.34
N ASP A 37 -1.87 4.39 9.15
CA ASP A 37 -1.91 2.94 9.29
C ASP A 37 -3.32 2.42 9.60
N GLY A 38 -4.05 3.11 10.46
CA GLY A 38 -5.43 2.74 10.81
C GLY A 38 -6.41 2.81 9.62
N VAL A 39 -6.22 3.75 8.69
CA VAL A 39 -7.04 3.82 7.47
C VAL A 39 -6.72 2.62 6.58
N LEU A 40 -5.43 2.28 6.43
CA LEU A 40 -5.01 1.15 5.61
C LEU A 40 -5.45 -0.20 6.19
N LEU A 41 -5.36 -0.37 7.52
CA LEU A 41 -5.87 -1.57 8.20
C LEU A 41 -7.38 -1.74 7.97
N ARG A 42 -8.16 -0.65 7.99
CA ARG A 42 -9.60 -0.70 7.66
C ARG A 42 -9.83 -1.08 6.20
N GLU A 43 -8.99 -0.61 5.28
CA GLU A 43 -9.10 -1.02 3.88
C GLU A 43 -8.72 -2.48 3.66
N LEU A 44 -7.69 -2.98 4.34
CA LEU A 44 -7.31 -4.39 4.36
C LEU A 44 -8.45 -5.29 4.87
N ALA A 45 -9.18 -4.84 5.89
CA ALA A 45 -10.34 -5.57 6.40
C ALA A 45 -11.49 -5.69 5.37
N ASN A 46 -11.64 -4.68 4.51
CA ASN A 46 -12.67 -4.66 3.46
C ASN A 46 -12.23 -5.34 2.15
N ASP A 47 -10.95 -5.19 1.78
CA ASP A 47 -10.33 -5.79 0.62
C ASP A 47 -8.94 -6.31 1.00
N LEU A 48 -8.88 -7.58 1.36
CA LEU A 48 -7.65 -8.26 1.77
C LEU A 48 -6.58 -8.26 0.66
N LEU A 49 -6.99 -8.22 -0.61
CA LEU A 49 -6.06 -8.23 -1.74
C LEU A 49 -5.55 -6.83 -2.09
N LEU A 50 -6.04 -5.77 -1.45
CA LEU A 50 -5.65 -4.39 -1.72
C LEU A 50 -5.65 -4.11 -3.24
N THR A 51 -6.69 -4.55 -3.94
CA THR A 51 -6.77 -4.61 -5.41
C THR A 51 -6.61 -3.25 -6.07
N ARG A 52 -6.99 -2.18 -5.37
CA ARG A 52 -6.83 -0.79 -5.81
C ARG A 52 -5.38 -0.30 -5.82
N TYR A 53 -4.47 -1.00 -5.16
CA TYR A 53 -3.07 -0.58 -5.01
C TYR A 53 -2.14 -1.48 -5.83
N SER A 54 -1.22 -0.86 -6.56
CA SER A 54 -0.10 -1.54 -7.23
C SER A 54 1.20 -1.47 -6.42
N ALA A 55 1.32 -0.45 -5.57
CA ALA A 55 2.45 -0.25 -4.68
C ALA A 55 1.95 0.28 -3.33
N LEU A 56 2.64 -0.11 -2.27
CA LEU A 56 2.43 0.38 -0.91
C LEU A 56 3.78 0.81 -0.33
N ILE A 57 3.81 1.98 0.29
CA ILE A 57 4.96 2.49 1.03
C ILE A 57 4.53 2.61 2.48
N ILE A 58 5.20 1.87 3.36
CA ILE A 58 5.01 1.93 4.81
C ILE A 58 6.14 2.80 5.34
N ASP A 59 5.82 4.00 5.80
CA ASP A 59 6.79 4.96 6.30
C ASP A 59 6.99 4.85 7.81
N GLU A 60 8.08 5.40 8.31
CA GLU A 60 8.41 5.45 9.74
C GLU A 60 8.34 4.11 10.48
N ALA A 61 8.74 3.02 9.80
CA ALA A 61 8.77 1.68 10.40
C ALA A 61 9.67 1.58 11.64
N HIS A 62 10.53 2.58 11.85
CA HIS A 62 11.39 2.71 13.02
C HIS A 62 10.63 3.05 14.32
N GLU A 63 9.42 3.61 14.24
CA GLU A 63 8.61 3.94 15.43
C GLU A 63 8.01 2.70 16.10
N ARG A 64 7.99 1.55 15.41
CA ARG A 64 7.48 0.27 15.91
C ARG A 64 6.10 0.38 16.57
N SER A 65 5.19 1.11 15.93
CA SER A 65 3.81 1.19 16.40
C SER A 65 3.12 -0.16 16.23
N LEU A 66 2.19 -0.51 17.15
CA LEU A 66 1.41 -1.74 17.08
C LEU A 66 0.69 -1.91 15.72
N ASN A 67 0.15 -0.81 15.19
CA ASN A 67 -0.56 -0.83 13.91
C ASN A 67 0.39 -1.11 12.75
N THR A 68 1.59 -0.53 12.77
CA THR A 68 2.62 -0.73 11.74
C THR A 68 3.09 -2.19 11.74
N ASP A 69 3.34 -2.77 12.91
CA ASP A 69 3.78 -4.17 13.03
C ASP A 69 2.70 -5.15 12.52
N ILE A 70 1.44 -4.95 12.92
CA ILE A 70 0.30 -5.74 12.42
C ILE A 70 0.18 -5.59 10.90
N LEU A 71 0.29 -4.36 10.39
CA LEU A 71 0.18 -4.06 8.97
C LEU A 71 1.26 -4.79 8.18
N ILE A 72 2.53 -4.72 8.60
CA ILE A 72 3.65 -5.41 7.94
C ILE A 72 3.41 -6.92 7.96
N GLY A 73 2.98 -7.47 9.10
CA GLY A 73 2.64 -8.90 9.24
C GLY A 73 1.58 -9.34 8.22
N VAL A 74 0.46 -8.62 8.12
CA VAL A 74 -0.62 -8.95 7.17
C VAL A 74 -0.18 -8.74 5.72
N VAL A 75 0.44 -7.60 5.41
CA VAL A 75 0.89 -7.24 4.06
C VAL A 75 1.89 -8.25 3.52
N SER A 76 2.79 -8.79 4.37
CA SER A 76 3.74 -9.85 3.97
C SER A 76 3.05 -11.08 3.38
N ARG A 77 1.85 -11.43 3.88
CA ARG A 77 1.04 -12.55 3.40
C ARG A 77 0.28 -12.16 2.13
N VAL A 78 -0.27 -10.95 2.09
CA VAL A 78 -1.02 -10.41 0.94
C VAL A 78 -0.13 -10.32 -0.30
N VAL A 79 1.12 -9.86 -0.17
CA VAL A 79 2.06 -9.78 -1.30
C VAL A 79 2.32 -11.16 -1.90
N LYS A 80 2.62 -12.17 -1.06
CA LYS A 80 2.83 -13.56 -1.49
C LYS A 80 1.59 -14.13 -2.17
N LEU A 81 0.40 -13.89 -1.61
CA LEU A 81 -0.87 -14.32 -2.18
C LEU A 81 -1.13 -13.68 -3.56
N ARG A 82 -0.93 -12.36 -3.69
CA ARG A 82 -1.10 -11.66 -4.98
C ARG A 82 -0.10 -12.11 -6.03
N GLN A 83 1.13 -12.40 -5.62
CA GLN A 83 2.14 -12.95 -6.53
C GLN A 83 1.69 -14.33 -7.07
N LYS A 84 1.23 -15.22 -6.19
CA LYS A 84 0.69 -16.53 -6.59
C LYS A 84 -0.50 -16.39 -7.55
N LEU A 85 -1.45 -15.51 -7.22
CA LEU A 85 -2.61 -15.24 -8.10
C LEU A 85 -2.19 -14.67 -9.46
N TYR A 86 -1.17 -13.81 -9.50
CA TYR A 86 -0.62 -13.29 -10.74
C TYR A 86 0.03 -14.39 -11.59
N GLU A 87 0.80 -15.29 -10.97
CA GLU A 87 1.46 -16.42 -11.63
C GLU A 87 0.46 -17.45 -12.16
N ASP A 88 -0.52 -17.84 -11.34
CA ASP A 88 -1.63 -18.70 -11.75
C ASP A 88 -2.45 -18.04 -12.87
N GLY A 89 -2.58 -16.72 -12.78
CA GLY A 89 -3.31 -15.93 -13.75
C GLY A 89 -2.62 -15.83 -15.12
N LYS A 90 -1.29 -15.94 -15.19
CA LYS A 90 -0.57 -16.00 -16.48
C LYS A 90 -0.90 -17.25 -17.29
N LYS A 91 -1.34 -18.33 -16.63
CA LYS A 91 -1.66 -19.62 -17.27
C LYS A 91 -3.08 -19.67 -17.83
N LYS A 92 -3.95 -18.72 -17.46
CA LYS A 92 -5.34 -18.63 -17.94
C LYS A 92 -5.49 -17.41 -18.83
N THR A 93 -6.20 -17.56 -19.96
CA THR A 93 -6.57 -16.43 -20.81
C THR A 93 -7.62 -15.59 -20.08
N PHE A 94 -7.21 -14.51 -19.40
CA PHE A 94 -8.18 -13.56 -18.82
C PHE A 94 -8.81 -12.75 -19.96
N SER A 95 -10.13 -12.78 -20.04
CA SER A 95 -10.92 -12.04 -21.03
C SER A 95 -10.96 -10.53 -20.75
N ASP A 96 -10.76 -10.09 -19.51
CA ASP A 96 -10.75 -8.67 -19.12
C ASP A 96 -9.41 -8.27 -18.46
N PRO A 97 -8.62 -7.36 -19.04
CA PRO A 97 -7.38 -6.83 -18.46
C PRO A 97 -7.54 -6.21 -17.07
N LYS A 98 -8.74 -5.74 -16.69
CA LYS A 98 -9.02 -5.13 -15.38
C LYS A 98 -9.15 -6.16 -14.26
N THR A 99 -9.47 -7.42 -14.58
CA THR A 99 -9.60 -8.49 -13.59
C THR A 99 -8.29 -9.25 -13.35
N LYS A 100 -7.24 -8.94 -14.12
CA LYS A 100 -5.93 -9.59 -13.96
C LYS A 100 -5.27 -9.14 -12.65
N PRO A 101 -5.01 -10.05 -11.69
CA PRO A 101 -4.34 -9.71 -10.45
C PRO A 101 -2.93 -9.21 -10.76
N ARG A 102 -2.60 -7.99 -10.33
CA ARG A 102 -1.24 -7.43 -10.47
C ARG A 102 -0.42 -7.71 -9.22
N PRO A 103 0.90 -7.94 -9.31
CA PRO A 103 1.76 -7.96 -8.14
C PRO A 103 1.63 -6.68 -7.31
N LEU A 104 1.68 -6.81 -5.99
CA LEU A 104 1.79 -5.67 -5.08
C LEU A 104 3.27 -5.46 -4.73
N ARG A 105 3.78 -4.26 -5.00
CA ARG A 105 5.12 -3.86 -4.55
C ARG A 105 5.00 -3.24 -3.16
N VAL A 106 5.87 -3.62 -2.24
CA VAL A 106 5.90 -3.07 -0.88
C VAL A 106 7.28 -2.50 -0.60
N ILE A 107 7.32 -1.26 -0.12
CA ILE A 107 8.52 -0.57 0.31
C ILE A 107 8.32 -0.23 1.79
N ILE A 108 9.25 -0.64 2.64
CA ILE A 108 9.27 -0.28 4.06
C ILE A 108 10.36 0.77 4.22
N MET A 109 10.00 1.97 4.66
CA MET A 109 10.91 3.07 4.91
C MET A 109 11.15 3.22 6.42
N SER A 110 12.39 3.51 6.77
CA SER A 110 12.84 3.67 8.14
C SER A 110 13.90 4.77 8.18
N ALA A 111 13.78 5.68 9.14
CA ALA A 111 14.79 6.70 9.40
C ALA A 111 16.05 6.13 10.08
N THR A 112 15.99 4.90 10.62
CA THR A 112 17.11 4.26 11.31
C THR A 112 17.58 3.00 10.59
N LEU A 113 18.86 2.64 10.75
CA LEU A 113 19.45 1.40 10.20
C LEU A 113 18.99 0.12 10.93
N ARG A 114 18.20 0.24 12.00
CA ARG A 114 17.68 -0.91 12.74
C ARG A 114 16.51 -1.54 11.98
N VAL A 115 16.82 -2.43 11.05
CA VAL A 115 15.83 -3.14 10.21
C VAL A 115 15.87 -4.67 10.39
N GLN A 116 16.67 -5.16 11.34
CA GLN A 116 16.90 -6.58 11.61
C GLN A 116 15.58 -7.34 11.84
N ASP A 117 14.66 -6.74 12.60
CA ASP A 117 13.33 -7.31 12.89
C ASP A 117 12.49 -7.57 11.62
N PHE A 118 12.77 -6.89 10.51
CA PHE A 118 12.09 -7.07 9.23
C PHE A 118 12.84 -7.98 8.27
N THR A 119 14.18 -7.98 8.31
CA THR A 119 15.03 -8.74 7.39
C THR A 119 15.32 -10.16 7.86
N GLU A 120 15.36 -10.38 9.18
CA GLU A 120 15.71 -11.67 9.80
C GLU A 120 14.48 -12.48 10.24
N ASN A 121 13.28 -11.96 9.97
CA ASN A 121 12.01 -12.63 10.26
C ASN A 121 11.76 -13.75 9.23
N THR A 122 12.13 -14.99 9.62
CA THR A 122 12.10 -16.18 8.77
C THR A 122 10.79 -16.95 8.90
#